data_AF-A0A3D8HRR4-F1
#
_entry.id   AF-A0A3D8HRR4-F1
#
_cell.length_a   1.000
_cell.length_b   1.000
_cell.length_c   1.000
_cell.angle_alpha   90.00
_cell.angle_beta   90.00
_cell.angle_gamma   90.00
#
_symmetry.space_group_name_H-M   'P 1'
#
loop_
_entity.id
_entity.type
_entity.pdbx_description
1 polymer ?
#
loop_
_entity_poly.entity_id
_entity_poly.type
_entity_poly.pdbx_seq_one_letter_code
_entity_poly.pdbx_strand_id
1 'polypeptide(L)'
;MGADVMERTSHKEELNEGFKALVTNLFGQAKSKQAIEVFEEIVNDRATVTAFNFGNLKQEIIKEVRQELATKDYVHAESAKTRQEMAEMKQELKAEMAEMKAELKADVAEVRQEMAEMKQELKAEMAEMKAELKADVAEVRQEMVEMKTDIIRWVVASQFTLVGIAVAIIKLL
;
A
#
# COMPACT_ATOMS: atom_id res chain seq x y z
N MET A 1 72.84 -19.70 72.60
CA MET A 1 72.73 -19.03 71.29
C MET A 1 72.20 -20.07 70.31
N GLY A 2 70.88 -20.14 70.18
CA GLY A 2 70.21 -21.05 69.24
C GLY A 2 70.21 -20.41 67.85
N ALA A 3 70.62 -21.18 66.85
CA ALA A 3 70.60 -20.75 65.46
C ALA A 3 69.15 -20.64 64.99
N ASP A 4 68.81 -19.44 64.54
CA ASP A 4 67.55 -19.08 63.88
C ASP A 4 67.44 -19.87 62.57
N VAL A 5 66.55 -20.87 62.58
CA VAL A 5 66.19 -21.63 61.37
C VAL A 5 65.19 -20.76 60.62
N MET A 6 65.67 -20.03 59.62
CA MET A 6 64.80 -19.35 58.67
C MET A 6 63.88 -20.36 57.98
N GLU A 7 62.62 -20.30 58.35
CA GLU A 7 61.50 -20.92 57.66
C GLU A 7 61.41 -20.30 56.25
N ARG A 8 61.95 -21.00 55.23
CA ARG A 8 61.73 -20.63 53.82
C ARG A 8 60.25 -20.88 53.52
N THR A 9 59.44 -19.84 53.60
CA THR A 9 58.07 -19.84 53.06
C THR A 9 58.16 -20.11 51.56
N SER A 10 57.69 -21.27 51.12
CA SER A 10 57.57 -21.62 49.71
C SER A 10 56.43 -20.78 49.10
N HIS A 11 56.72 -19.58 48.62
CA HIS A 11 55.72 -18.73 47.95
C HIS A 11 55.31 -19.39 46.63
N LYS A 12 54.03 -19.77 46.53
CA LYS A 12 53.42 -20.23 45.29
C LYS A 12 52.92 -18.98 44.55
N GLU A 13 53.48 -18.69 43.39
CA GLU A 13 53.03 -17.62 42.51
C GLU A 13 51.70 -18.03 41.86
N GLU A 14 50.64 -17.25 42.09
CA GLU A 14 49.34 -17.41 41.42
C GLU A 14 49.22 -16.43 40.26
N LEU A 15 48.49 -16.83 39.22
CA LEU A 15 48.22 -15.92 38.10
C LEU A 15 47.29 -14.79 38.55
N ASN A 16 47.46 -13.60 37.97
CA ASN A 16 46.56 -12.49 38.28
C ASN A 16 45.14 -12.73 37.71
N GLU A 17 44.15 -12.09 38.31
CA GLU A 17 42.73 -12.26 37.94
C GLU A 17 42.44 -11.79 36.50
N GLY A 18 43.18 -10.82 35.97
CA GLY A 18 43.04 -10.37 34.58
C GLY A 18 43.43 -11.45 33.57
N PHE A 19 44.52 -12.18 33.84
CA PHE A 19 44.96 -13.30 33.04
C PHE A 19 44.01 -14.49 33.17
N LYS A 20 43.57 -14.82 34.40
CA LYS A 20 42.56 -15.88 34.63
C LYS A 20 41.24 -15.58 33.89
N ALA A 21 40.79 -14.32 33.88
CA ALA A 21 39.61 -13.88 33.13
C ALA A 21 39.80 -14.00 31.61
N LEU A 22 40.97 -13.60 31.09
CA LEU A 22 41.30 -13.73 29.67
C LEU A 22 41.32 -15.19 29.22
N VAL A 23 41.96 -16.07 29.99
CA VAL A 23 42.00 -17.52 29.72
C VAL A 23 40.59 -18.14 29.82
N THR A 24 39.74 -17.63 30.71
CA THR A 24 38.34 -18.06 30.83
C THR A 24 37.48 -17.65 29.64
N ASN A 25 37.65 -16.43 29.15
CA ASN A 25 36.94 -15.96 27.95
C ASN A 25 37.41 -16.67 26.67
N LEU A 26 38.69 -17.06 26.59
CA LEU A 26 39.26 -17.70 25.41
C LEU A 26 38.93 -19.19 25.28
N PHE A 27 38.86 -19.92 26.40
CA PHE A 27 38.78 -21.39 26.37
C PHE A 27 37.50 -21.95 27.00
N GLY A 28 36.59 -21.09 27.45
CA GLY A 28 35.38 -21.48 28.17
C GLY A 28 35.68 -22.05 29.56
N GLN A 29 34.64 -22.14 30.39
CA GLN A 29 34.79 -22.42 31.83
C GLN A 29 35.40 -23.81 32.14
N ALA A 30 35.20 -24.79 31.26
CA ALA A 30 35.65 -26.16 31.47
C ALA A 30 37.17 -26.34 31.27
N LYS A 31 37.76 -25.67 30.28
CA LYS A 31 39.18 -25.81 29.91
C LYS A 31 40.06 -24.70 30.44
N SER A 32 39.46 -23.57 30.84
CA SER A 32 40.21 -22.47 31.45
C SER A 32 40.88 -22.88 32.76
N LYS A 33 40.22 -23.71 33.58
CA LYS A 33 40.78 -24.25 34.82
C LYS A 33 42.06 -25.04 34.57
N GLN A 34 42.05 -25.94 33.59
CA GLN A 34 43.22 -26.74 33.24
C GLN A 34 44.34 -25.88 32.66
N ALA A 35 44.02 -24.89 31.84
CA ALA A 35 45.02 -23.96 31.29
C ALA A 35 45.65 -23.09 32.39
N ILE A 36 44.84 -22.53 33.30
CA ILE A 36 45.29 -21.75 34.47
C ILE A 36 46.23 -22.60 35.33
N GLU A 37 45.85 -23.84 35.62
CA GLU A 37 46.65 -24.77 36.43
C GLU A 37 48.01 -25.08 35.77
N VAL A 38 48.04 -25.33 34.46
CA VAL A 38 49.29 -25.52 33.69
C VAL A 38 50.19 -24.28 33.77
N PHE A 39 49.63 -23.09 33.60
CA PHE A 39 50.40 -21.85 33.67
C PHE A 39 50.92 -21.56 35.09
N GLU A 40 50.11 -21.76 36.13
CA GLU A 40 50.54 -21.61 37.53
C GLU A 40 51.64 -22.60 37.87
N GLU A 41 51.59 -23.82 37.33
CA GLU A 41 52.61 -24.82 37.56
C GLU A 41 53.95 -24.50 36.89
N ILE A 42 53.90 -23.93 35.67
CA ILE A 42 55.08 -23.43 34.94
C ILE A 42 55.74 -22.27 35.70
N VAL A 43 54.95 -21.30 36.18
CA VAL A 43 55.47 -20.14 36.92
C VAL A 43 56.10 -20.55 38.26
N ASN A 44 55.65 -21.67 38.84
CA ASN A 44 56.18 -22.22 40.09
C ASN A 44 57.31 -23.25 39.92
N ASP A 45 57.91 -23.37 38.72
CA ASP A 45 58.99 -24.32 38.39
C ASP A 45 58.68 -25.79 38.76
N ARG A 46 57.39 -26.13 38.83
CA ARG A 46 56.91 -27.40 39.39
C ARG A 46 56.45 -28.31 38.28
N ALA A 47 57.27 -28.58 37.27
CA ALA A 47 56.88 -29.28 36.04
C ALA A 47 56.47 -30.77 36.24
N THR A 48 55.26 -30.99 36.76
CA THR A 48 54.64 -32.29 37.03
C THR A 48 53.43 -32.61 36.15
N VAL A 49 52.94 -31.68 35.31
CA VAL A 49 51.67 -31.83 34.60
C VAL A 49 51.75 -32.49 33.22
N THR A 50 50.77 -33.38 33.03
CA THR A 50 50.27 -33.98 31.79
C THR A 50 50.06 -32.96 30.68
N ALA A 51 50.63 -33.20 29.50
CA ALA A 51 50.60 -32.29 28.35
C ALA A 51 49.20 -31.70 28.07
N PHE A 52 49.10 -30.36 28.13
CA PHE A 52 47.91 -29.65 27.67
C PHE A 52 47.75 -29.82 26.15
N ASN A 53 46.67 -30.46 25.71
CA ASN A 53 46.48 -30.80 24.30
C ASN A 53 45.91 -29.62 23.50
N PHE A 54 46.81 -28.73 23.05
CA PHE A 54 46.49 -27.60 22.16
C PHE A 54 45.84 -28.02 20.83
N GLY A 55 46.08 -29.26 20.36
CA GLY A 55 45.46 -29.80 19.16
C GLY A 55 43.95 -29.94 19.30
N ASN A 56 43.49 -30.54 20.40
CA ASN A 56 42.06 -30.65 20.72
C ASN A 56 41.42 -29.28 20.93
N LEU A 57 42.12 -28.36 21.58
CA LEU A 57 41.63 -27.00 21.83
C LEU A 57 41.42 -26.20 20.54
N LYS A 58 42.37 -26.24 19.62
CA LYS A 58 42.24 -25.60 18.30
C LYS A 58 41.01 -26.13 17.54
N GLN A 59 40.76 -27.44 17.60
CA GLN A 59 39.59 -28.03 16.95
C GLN A 59 38.28 -27.60 17.59
N GLU A 60 38.24 -27.49 18.92
CA GLU A 60 37.04 -27.06 19.64
C GLU A 60 36.70 -25.60 19.36
N ILE A 61 37.70 -24.70 19.40
CA ILE A 61 37.52 -23.28 19.06
C ILE A 61 37.07 -23.13 17.61
N ILE A 62 37.67 -23.87 16.66
CA ILE A 62 37.23 -23.84 15.25
C ILE A 62 35.79 -24.34 15.10
N LYS A 63 35.40 -25.36 15.87
CA LYS A 63 34.03 -25.91 15.85
C LYS A 63 33.03 -24.89 16.38
N GLU A 64 33.32 -24.24 17.50
CA GLU A 64 32.45 -23.25 18.14
C GLU A 64 32.30 -22.00 17.25
N VAL A 65 33.40 -21.47 16.72
CA VAL A 65 33.38 -20.35 15.76
C VAL A 65 32.58 -20.68 14.50
N ARG A 66 32.65 -21.92 14.00
CA ARG A 66 31.82 -22.36 12.85
C ARG A 66 30.34 -22.51 13.19
N GLN A 67 30.00 -22.73 14.45
CA GLN A 67 28.60 -22.83 14.89
C GLN A 67 27.95 -21.45 15.06
N GLU A 68 28.72 -20.45 15.50
CA GLU A 68 28.20 -19.09 15.70
C GLU A 68 28.15 -18.25 14.41
N LEU A 69 29.04 -18.53 13.45
CA LEU A 69 29.12 -17.76 12.21
C LEU A 69 28.28 -18.38 11.09
N ALA A 70 27.49 -17.55 10.41
CA ALA A 70 26.86 -17.93 9.16
C ALA A 70 27.92 -18.28 8.11
N THR A 71 27.73 -19.38 7.40
CA THR A 71 28.63 -19.76 6.32
C THR A 71 28.49 -18.79 5.14
N LYS A 72 29.57 -18.62 4.38
CA LYS A 72 29.55 -17.84 3.14
C LYS A 72 28.45 -18.33 2.18
N ASP A 73 28.26 -19.64 2.12
CA ASP A 73 27.23 -20.27 1.28
C ASP A 73 25.82 -19.90 1.74
N TYR A 74 25.56 -19.87 3.05
CA TYR A 74 24.28 -19.43 3.61
C TYR A 74 23.99 -17.97 3.24
N VAL A 75 24.96 -17.07 3.43
CA VAL A 75 24.79 -15.64 3.09
C VAL A 75 24.56 -15.44 1.59
N HIS A 76 25.26 -16.20 0.74
CA HIS A 76 25.02 -16.15 -0.71
C HIS A 76 23.64 -16.68 -1.11
N ALA A 77 23.19 -17.78 -0.49
CA ALA A 77 21.88 -18.35 -0.73
C ALA A 77 20.77 -17.36 -0.33
N GLU A 78 20.87 -16.77 0.87
CA GLU A 78 19.88 -15.79 1.34
C GLU A 78 19.91 -14.52 0.47
N SER A 79 21.10 -14.05 0.10
CA SER A 79 21.24 -12.91 -0.83
C SER A 79 20.65 -13.19 -2.22
N ALA A 80 20.77 -14.42 -2.72
CA ALA A 80 20.16 -14.83 -3.98
C ALA A 80 18.64 -14.87 -3.87
N LYS A 81 18.11 -15.45 -2.78
CA LYS A 81 16.68 -15.50 -2.48
C LYS A 81 16.08 -14.09 -2.39
N THR A 82 16.68 -13.17 -1.62
CA THR A 82 16.21 -11.78 -1.54
C THR A 82 16.22 -11.08 -2.90
N ARG A 83 17.24 -11.33 -3.74
CA ARG A 83 17.27 -10.77 -5.10
C ARG A 83 16.16 -11.32 -5.98
N GLN A 84 15.84 -12.60 -5.84
CA GLN A 84 14.74 -13.23 -6.56
C GLN A 84 13.39 -12.64 -6.12
N GLU A 85 13.11 -12.60 -4.82
CA GLU A 85 11.87 -12.01 -4.28
C GLU A 85 11.70 -10.54 -4.72
N MET A 86 12.78 -9.76 -4.71
CA MET A 86 12.77 -8.38 -5.19
C MET A 86 12.49 -8.29 -6.70
N ALA A 87 12.99 -9.23 -7.50
CA ALA A 87 12.72 -9.28 -8.94
C ALA A 87 11.25 -9.66 -9.22
N GLU A 88 10.71 -10.62 -8.48
CA GLU A 88 9.31 -11.06 -8.57
C GLU A 88 8.36 -9.91 -8.19
N MET A 89 8.58 -9.25 -7.04
CA MET A 89 7.81 -8.09 -6.62
C MET A 89 7.85 -6.95 -7.64
N LYS A 90 9.02 -6.71 -8.26
CA LYS A 90 9.15 -5.68 -9.31
C LYS A 90 8.37 -6.04 -10.58
N GLN A 91 8.25 -7.32 -10.91
CA GLN A 91 7.45 -7.77 -12.04
C GLN A 91 5.95 -7.64 -11.74
N GLU A 92 5.52 -8.06 -10.56
CA GLU A 92 4.14 -7.93 -10.08
C GLU A 92 3.68 -6.46 -10.09
N LEU A 93 4.44 -5.56 -9.46
CA LEU A 93 4.15 -4.12 -9.47
C LEU A 93 4.07 -3.52 -10.88
N LYS A 94 4.88 -4.02 -11.82
CA LYS A 94 4.81 -3.56 -13.22
C LYS A 94 3.55 -4.07 -13.92
N ALA A 95 3.13 -5.30 -13.63
CA ALA A 95 1.91 -5.87 -14.18
C ALA A 95 0.69 -5.12 -13.66
N GLU A 96 0.59 -4.93 -12.35
CA GLU A 96 -0.51 -4.18 -11.72
C GLU A 96 -0.58 -2.74 -12.22
N MET A 97 0.55 -2.04 -12.35
CA MET A 97 0.57 -0.69 -12.93
C MET A 97 0.10 -0.66 -14.39
N ALA A 98 0.41 -1.70 -15.18
CA ALA A 98 -0.04 -1.78 -16.56
C ALA A 98 -1.53 -2.06 -16.67
N GLU A 99 -2.05 -2.94 -15.82
CA GLU A 99 -3.47 -3.28 -15.70
C GLU A 99 -4.30 -2.06 -15.28
N MET A 100 -3.93 -1.41 -14.17
CA MET A 100 -4.60 -0.19 -13.70
C MET A 100 -4.60 0.92 -14.75
N LYS A 101 -3.51 1.05 -15.53
CA LYS A 101 -3.46 2.03 -16.63
C LYS A 101 -4.39 1.66 -17.79
N ALA A 102 -4.58 0.36 -18.05
CA ALA A 102 -5.50 -0.11 -19.07
C ALA A 102 -6.96 0.11 -18.64
N GLU A 103 -7.30 -0.25 -17.40
CA GLU A 103 -8.61 0.00 -16.79
C GLU A 103 -8.96 1.48 -16.81
N LEU A 104 -8.09 2.35 -16.29
CA LEU A 104 -8.35 3.79 -16.28
C LEU A 104 -8.55 4.36 -17.70
N LYS A 105 -7.87 3.80 -18.71
CA LYS A 105 -8.08 4.22 -20.10
C LYS A 105 -9.43 3.76 -20.63
N ALA A 106 -9.90 2.57 -20.25
CA ALA A 106 -11.22 2.07 -20.59
C ALA A 106 -12.31 2.92 -19.93
N ASP A 107 -12.22 3.17 -18.62
CA ASP A 107 -13.18 4.00 -17.87
C ASP A 107 -13.29 5.41 -18.47
N VAL A 108 -12.15 6.04 -18.81
CA VAL A 108 -12.15 7.36 -19.46
C VAL A 108 -12.80 7.33 -20.84
N ALA A 109 -12.70 6.22 -21.57
CA ALA A 109 -13.35 6.06 -22.87
C ALA A 109 -14.86 5.88 -22.71
N GLU A 110 -15.29 5.07 -21.74
CA GLU A 110 -16.70 4.85 -21.39
C GLU A 110 -17.38 6.14 -20.96
N VAL A 111 -16.81 6.88 -20.00
CA VAL A 111 -17.36 8.17 -19.55
C VAL A 111 -17.47 9.18 -20.71
N ARG A 112 -16.52 9.18 -21.64
CA ARG A 112 -16.60 10.06 -22.84
C ARG A 112 -17.73 9.64 -23.77
N GLN A 113 -17.98 8.35 -23.91
CA GLN A 113 -19.08 7.83 -24.70
C GLN A 113 -20.42 8.20 -24.05
N GLU A 114 -20.60 7.93 -22.76
CA GLU A 114 -21.80 8.29 -22.00
C GLU A 114 -22.09 9.80 -22.08
N MET A 115 -21.05 10.64 -21.92
CA MET A 115 -21.21 12.09 -22.06
C MET A 115 -21.64 12.52 -23.48
N ALA A 116 -21.17 11.81 -24.52
CA ALA A 116 -21.57 12.09 -25.90
C ALA A 116 -23.02 11.66 -26.15
N GLU A 117 -23.43 10.51 -25.63
CA GLU A 117 -24.80 9.98 -25.71
C GLU A 117 -25.78 10.90 -24.98
N MET A 118 -25.51 11.27 -23.73
CA MET A 118 -26.33 12.22 -22.95
C MET A 118 -26.46 13.58 -23.67
N LYS A 119 -25.39 14.04 -24.32
CA LYS A 119 -25.43 15.30 -25.10
C LYS A 119 -26.30 15.18 -26.35
N GLN A 120 -26.38 14.01 -26.97
CA GLN A 120 -27.27 13.76 -28.10
C GLN A 120 -28.72 13.66 -27.65
N GLU A 121 -28.99 12.92 -26.58
CA GLU A 121 -30.30 12.78 -25.96
C GLU A 121 -30.87 14.15 -25.57
N LEU A 122 -30.12 14.96 -24.82
CA LEU A 122 -30.56 16.29 -24.41
C LEU A 122 -30.84 17.22 -25.61
N LYS A 123 -30.09 17.08 -26.71
CA LYS A 123 -30.36 17.83 -27.95
C LYS A 123 -31.64 17.36 -28.63
N ALA A 124 -31.91 16.06 -28.63
CA ALA A 124 -33.12 15.49 -29.19
C ALA A 124 -34.34 15.95 -28.38
N GLU A 125 -34.30 15.84 -27.05
CA GLU A 125 -35.36 16.31 -26.15
C GLU A 125 -35.63 17.81 -26.31
N MET A 126 -34.58 18.64 -26.39
CA MET A 126 -34.76 20.08 -26.65
C MET A 126 -35.41 20.36 -28.02
N ALA A 127 -35.10 19.56 -29.04
CA ALA A 127 -35.70 19.72 -30.36
C ALA A 127 -37.17 19.28 -30.37
N GLU A 128 -37.49 18.17 -29.71
CA GLU A 128 -38.84 17.65 -29.52
C GLU A 128 -39.71 18.64 -28.76
N MET A 129 -39.28 19.11 -27.59
CA MET A 129 -40.00 20.11 -26.78
C MET A 129 -40.24 21.41 -27.56
N LYS A 130 -39.27 21.84 -28.39
CA LYS A 130 -39.44 23.02 -29.24
C LYS A 130 -40.46 22.79 -30.36
N ALA A 131 -40.55 21.57 -30.88
CA ALA A 131 -41.54 21.20 -31.88
C ALA A 131 -42.95 21.15 -31.27
N GLU A 132 -43.09 20.51 -30.11
CA GLU A 132 -44.32 20.46 -29.31
C GLU A 132 -44.81 21.87 -28.99
N LEU A 133 -43.97 22.73 -28.39
CA LEU A 133 -44.35 24.10 -28.07
C LEU A 133 -44.80 24.90 -29.32
N LYS A 134 -44.18 24.66 -30.47
CA LYS A 134 -44.59 25.30 -31.72
C LYS A 134 -45.95 24.79 -32.21
N ALA A 135 -46.23 23.50 -32.02
CA ALA A 135 -47.53 22.90 -32.34
C ALA A 135 -48.61 23.47 -31.42
N ASP A 136 -48.40 23.49 -30.10
CA ASP A 136 -49.33 24.05 -29.12
C ASP A 136 -49.64 25.53 -29.42
N VAL A 137 -48.61 26.32 -29.75
CA VAL A 137 -48.81 27.73 -30.15
C VAL A 137 -49.62 27.86 -31.44
N ALA A 138 -49.47 26.93 -32.39
CA ALA A 138 -50.25 26.93 -33.62
C ALA A 138 -51.72 26.55 -33.36
N GLU A 139 -51.95 25.54 -32.51
CA GLU A 139 -53.28 25.11 -32.06
C GLU A 139 -54.02 26.25 -31.36
N VAL A 140 -53.40 26.87 -30.35
CA VAL A 140 -54.00 28.02 -29.64
C VAL A 140 -54.32 29.19 -30.59
N ARG A 141 -53.47 29.44 -31.59
CA ARG A 141 -53.76 30.47 -32.62
C ARG A 141 -54.96 30.09 -33.48
N GLN A 142 -55.10 28.82 -33.84
CA GLN A 142 -56.24 28.33 -34.59
C GLN A 142 -57.53 28.46 -33.78
N GLU A 143 -57.55 27.99 -32.53
CA GLU A 143 -58.69 28.12 -31.62
C GLU A 143 -59.10 29.59 -31.45
N MET A 144 -58.14 30.52 -31.36
CA MET A 144 -58.43 31.95 -31.28
C MET A 144 -59.11 32.49 -32.55
N VAL A 145 -58.70 32.01 -33.74
CA VAL A 145 -59.32 32.42 -35.02
C VAL A 145 -60.73 31.85 -35.15
N GLU A 146 -60.93 30.60 -34.76
CA GLU A 146 -62.24 29.95 -34.74
C GLU A 146 -63.19 30.69 -33.79
N MET A 147 -62.77 30.97 -32.56
CA MET A 147 -63.54 31.74 -31.59
C MET A 147 -63.87 33.16 -32.11
N LYS A 148 -62.91 33.87 -32.72
CA LYS A 148 -63.18 35.18 -33.34
C LYS A 148 -64.22 35.09 -34.44
N THR A 149 -64.14 34.05 -35.27
CA THR A 149 -65.07 33.83 -36.38
C THR A 149 -66.48 33.55 -35.87
N ASP A 150 -66.61 32.70 -34.85
CA ASP A 150 -67.88 32.40 -34.21
C ASP A 150 -68.50 33.64 -33.55
N ILE A 151 -67.72 34.42 -32.82
CA ILE A 151 -68.18 35.70 -32.23
C ILE A 151 -68.69 36.63 -33.33
N ILE A 152 -67.94 36.83 -34.42
CA ILE A 152 -68.36 37.68 -35.55
C ILE A 152 -69.67 37.17 -36.15
N ARG A 153 -69.79 35.85 -36.38
CA ARG A 153 -70.98 35.23 -36.95
C ARG A 153 -72.22 35.50 -36.09
N TRP A 154 -72.12 35.30 -34.77
CA TRP A 154 -73.22 35.56 -33.84
C TRP A 154 -73.56 37.05 -33.73
N VAL A 155 -72.56 37.93 -33.68
CA VAL A 155 -72.78 39.39 -33.67
C VAL A 155 -73.54 39.81 -34.92
N VAL A 156 -73.10 39.41 -36.11
CA VAL A 156 -73.77 39.73 -37.38
C VAL A 156 -75.20 39.19 -37.41
N ALA A 157 -75.42 37.94 -37.01
CA ALA A 157 -76.77 37.35 -36.94
C ALA A 157 -77.71 38.13 -36.01
N SER A 158 -77.21 38.58 -34.86
CA SER A 158 -77.99 39.40 -33.93
C SER A 158 -78.33 40.78 -34.50
N GLN A 159 -77.43 41.41 -35.25
CA GLN A 159 -77.70 42.71 -35.88
C GLN A 159 -78.81 42.61 -36.93
N PHE A 160 -78.78 41.58 -37.79
CA PHE A 160 -79.86 41.36 -38.75
C PHE A 160 -81.21 41.11 -38.05
N THR A 161 -81.20 40.38 -36.93
CA THR A 161 -82.40 40.15 -36.11
C THR A 161 -82.94 41.48 -35.54
N LEU A 162 -82.07 42.32 -34.96
CA LEU A 162 -82.46 43.64 -34.43
C LEU A 162 -82.99 44.58 -35.51
N VAL A 163 -82.35 44.63 -36.69
CA VAL A 163 -82.83 45.43 -37.84
C VAL A 163 -84.20 44.97 -38.30
N GLY A 164 -84.43 43.65 -38.40
CA GLY A 164 -85.73 43.09 -38.77
C GLY A 164 -86.84 43.50 -37.80
N ILE A 165 -86.56 43.44 -36.49
CA ILE A 165 -87.49 43.91 -35.45
C ILE A 165 -87.79 45.41 -35.61
N ALA A 166 -86.77 46.25 -35.81
CA ALA A 166 -86.94 47.69 -35.97
C ALA A 166 -87.82 48.05 -37.18
N VAL A 167 -87.62 47.38 -38.33
CA VAL A 167 -88.46 47.57 -39.53
C VAL A 167 -89.91 47.15 -39.27
N ALA A 168 -90.13 46.06 -38.54
CA ALA A 168 -91.48 45.63 -38.18
C ALA A 168 -92.20 46.66 -37.29
N ILE A 169 -91.49 47.24 -36.32
CA ILE A 169 -92.02 48.31 -35.45
C ILE A 169 -92.40 49.56 -36.27
N ILE A 170 -91.53 50.01 -37.19
CA ILE A 170 -91.80 51.17 -38.03
C ILE A 170 -93.07 50.98 -38.89
N LYS A 171 -93.34 49.77 -39.38
CA LYS A 171 -94.56 49.46 -40.15
C LYS A 171 -95.84 49.47 -39.33
N LEU A 172 -95.75 49.33 -38.01
CA LEU A 172 -96.89 49.29 -37.09
C LEU A 172 -97.29 50.68 -36.56
N LEU A 173 -96.42 51.68 -36.70
CA LEU A 173 -96.66 53.09 -36.38
C LEU A 173 -97.29 53.82 -37.57
#